data_AF-A0A1Y1KGF1-F1
#
_entry.id   AF-A0A1Y1KGF1-F1
#
_cell.length_a   1.000
_cell.length_b   1.000
_cell.length_c   1.000
_cell.angle_alpha   90.00
_cell.angle_beta   90.00
_cell.angle_gamma   90.00
#
_symmetry.space_group_name_H-M   'P 1'
#
loop_
_entity.id
_entity.type
_entity.pdbx_description
1 polymer ?
#
loop_
_entity_poly.entity_id
_entity_poly.type
_entity_poly.pdbx_seq_one_letter_code
_entity_poly.pdbx_strand_id
1 'polypeptide(L)'
;MDFSKMVFVWILVLCLVQLGASLDCFSCTTLKSNKCQDTFEKQTAETVRCDEPGYGCMKQIVSATGQQPRTTHRGCTPQLYCDSLKGISDHCSVCDTQLCNSSSPTGLSLLIGSIILIAAWLI
;
A
#
# COMPACT_ATOMS: atom_id res chain seq x y z
N MET A 1 29.97 6.00 -28.21
CA MET A 1 28.56 6.17 -27.83
C MET A 1 28.54 7.16 -26.68
N ASP A 2 28.06 8.38 -26.88
CA ASP A 2 28.25 9.49 -25.94
C ASP A 2 27.57 9.21 -24.59
N PHE A 3 28.26 9.55 -23.50
CA PHE A 3 27.78 9.37 -22.12
C PHE A 3 26.37 9.94 -21.90
N SER A 4 26.07 11.09 -22.51
CA SER A 4 24.75 11.73 -22.51
C SER A 4 23.63 10.84 -23.06
N LYS A 5 23.90 10.04 -24.10
CA LYS A 5 22.91 9.13 -24.70
C LYS A 5 22.63 7.92 -23.80
N MET A 6 23.63 7.44 -23.07
CA MET A 6 23.42 6.35 -22.10
C MET A 6 22.54 6.80 -20.93
N VAL A 7 22.78 8.00 -20.39
CA VAL A 7 21.97 8.55 -19.28
C VAL A 7 20.49 8.68 -19.68
N PHE A 8 20.22 9.16 -20.90
CA PHE A 8 18.85 9.31 -21.38
C PHE A 8 18.13 7.96 -21.51
N VAL A 9 18.81 6.92 -22.03
CA VAL A 9 18.24 5.57 -22.13
C VAL A 9 17.93 5.00 -20.74
N TRP A 10 18.81 5.19 -19.76
CA TRP A 10 18.59 4.74 -18.39
C TRP A 10 17.38 5.41 -17.72
N ILE A 11 17.22 6.72 -17.89
CA ILE A 11 16.04 7.46 -17.37
C ILE A 11 14.76 6.90 -18.00
N LEU A 12 14.76 6.67 -19.31
CA LEU A 12 13.60 6.17 -20.04
C LEU A 12 13.22 4.74 -19.60
N VAL A 13 14.21 3.87 -19.37
CA VAL A 13 13.99 2.52 -18.81
C VAL A 13 13.41 2.59 -17.39
N LEU A 14 13.94 3.46 -16.52
CA LEU A 14 13.44 3.62 -15.14
C LEU A 14 12.00 4.14 -15.11
N CYS A 15 11.62 5.05 -16.00
CA CYS A 15 10.24 5.52 -16.13
C CYS A 15 9.28 4.40 -16.56
N LEU A 16 9.71 3.51 -17.46
CA LEU A 16 8.89 2.40 -17.94
C LEU A 16 8.66 1.31 -16.88
N VAL A 17 9.61 1.11 -15.95
CA VAL A 17 9.47 0.12 -14.86
C VAL A 17 8.33 0.48 -13.91
N GLN A 18 7.99 1.77 -13.75
CA GLN A 18 6.90 2.20 -12.87
C GLN A 18 5.50 1.86 -13.42
N LEU A 19 5.35 1.61 -14.72
CA LEU A 19 4.06 1.33 -15.38
C LEU A 19 3.64 -0.15 -15.30
N GLY A 20 4.53 -1.06 -14.90
CA GLY A 20 4.30 -2.51 -14.92
C GLY A 20 4.18 -3.18 -13.56
N ALA A 21 4.16 -2.42 -12.47
CA ALA A 21 4.06 -3.00 -11.13
C ALA A 21 2.59 -3.37 -10.83
N SER A 22 2.32 -4.67 -10.73
CA SER A 22 1.07 -5.15 -10.13
C SER A 22 1.00 -4.75 -8.66
N LEU A 23 -0.16 -4.33 -8.19
CA LEU A 23 -0.35 -3.91 -6.82
C LEU A 23 -0.63 -5.10 -5.91
N ASP A 24 0.24 -5.39 -4.94
CA ASP A 24 -0.02 -6.40 -3.91
C ASP A 24 -0.57 -5.74 -2.64
N CYS A 25 -1.62 -6.32 -2.07
CA CYS A 25 -2.33 -5.82 -0.89
C CYS A 25 -2.51 -6.92 0.16
N PHE A 26 -2.63 -6.56 1.44
CA PHE A 26 -3.05 -7.52 2.45
C PHE A 26 -4.53 -7.88 2.26
N SER A 27 -4.85 -9.17 2.37
CA SER A 27 -6.21 -9.71 2.29
C SER A 27 -6.53 -10.48 3.57
N CYS A 28 -7.36 -9.91 4.43
CA CYS A 28 -7.73 -10.58 5.68
C CYS A 28 -9.02 -10.02 6.28
N THR A 29 -9.61 -10.78 7.20
CA THR A 29 -10.68 -10.31 8.08
C THR A 29 -10.46 -10.82 9.49
N THR A 30 -10.70 -9.97 10.49
CA THR A 30 -10.59 -10.35 11.91
C THR A 30 -11.57 -11.46 12.31
N LEU A 31 -12.66 -11.65 11.54
CA LEU A 31 -13.61 -12.75 11.75
C LEU A 31 -13.02 -14.13 11.42
N LYS A 32 -12.09 -14.19 10.46
CA LYS A 32 -11.45 -15.43 10.01
C LYS A 32 -10.11 -15.65 10.70
N SER A 33 -9.41 -14.58 11.06
CA SER A 33 -8.09 -14.64 11.69
C SER A 33 -7.85 -13.45 12.61
N ASN A 34 -7.54 -13.73 13.88
CA ASN A 34 -7.11 -12.70 14.85
C ASN A 34 -5.85 -11.95 14.42
N LYS A 35 -5.10 -12.48 13.45
CA LYS A 35 -3.89 -11.86 12.90
C LYS A 35 -4.18 -10.66 12.00
N CYS A 36 -5.44 -10.33 11.70
CA CYS A 36 -5.79 -9.16 10.88
C CYS A 36 -5.89 -7.83 11.68
N GLN A 37 -5.65 -7.88 13.00
CA GLN A 37 -5.65 -6.70 13.88
C GLN A 37 -4.46 -5.76 13.61
N ASP A 38 -4.52 -4.55 14.16
CA ASP A 38 -3.55 -3.49 13.87
C ASP A 38 -2.16 -3.71 14.49
N THR A 39 -2.04 -4.53 15.55
CA THR A 39 -0.79 -5.12 16.06
C THR A 39 -0.29 -6.22 15.13
N PHE A 40 -0.12 -5.85 13.87
CA PHE A 40 0.09 -6.76 12.77
C PHE A 40 1.54 -7.26 12.76
N GLU A 41 1.76 -8.53 13.11
CA GLU A 41 2.99 -9.24 12.75
C GLU A 41 2.99 -9.47 11.24
N LYS A 42 3.67 -8.56 10.52
CA LYS A 42 3.73 -8.50 9.04
C LYS A 42 3.96 -9.82 8.32
N GLN A 43 4.55 -10.80 9.01
CA GLN A 43 4.96 -12.07 8.44
C GLN A 43 3.83 -13.08 8.21
N THR A 44 2.58 -12.80 8.62
CA THR A 44 1.54 -13.85 8.64
C THR A 44 0.17 -13.52 8.01
N ALA A 45 -0.08 -12.32 7.46
CA ALA A 45 -1.31 -12.16 6.65
C ALA A 45 -1.10 -12.59 5.21
N GLU A 46 -2.17 -13.17 4.68
CA GLU A 46 -2.34 -13.43 3.26
C GLU A 46 -2.25 -12.11 2.49
N THR A 47 -1.55 -12.17 1.37
CA THR A 47 -1.47 -11.08 0.39
C THR A 47 -2.21 -11.50 -0.87
N VAL A 48 -2.77 -10.53 -1.57
CA VAL A 48 -3.48 -10.73 -2.82
C VAL A 48 -3.01 -9.69 -3.82
N ARG A 49 -2.91 -10.09 -5.08
CA ARG A 49 -2.54 -9.24 -6.19
C ARG A 49 -3.80 -8.60 -6.78
N CYS A 50 -3.81 -7.28 -6.90
CA CYS A 50 -4.88 -6.54 -7.57
C CYS A 50 -4.48 -6.34 -9.04
N ASP A 51 -5.06 -7.14 -9.93
CA ASP A 51 -4.78 -7.07 -11.37
C ASP A 51 -5.72 -6.12 -12.12
N GLU A 52 -6.82 -5.67 -11.49
CA GLU A 52 -7.82 -4.80 -12.12
C GLU A 52 -7.40 -3.32 -12.10
N PRO A 53 -7.46 -2.60 -13.23
CA PRO A 53 -7.16 -1.18 -13.27
C PRO A 53 -8.18 -0.39 -12.43
N GLY A 54 -7.69 0.60 -11.67
CA GLY A 54 -8.52 1.42 -10.79
C GLY A 54 -8.80 0.80 -9.42
N TYR A 55 -8.25 -0.39 -9.13
CA TYR A 55 -8.28 -0.98 -7.80
C TYR A 55 -7.12 -0.49 -6.94
N GLY A 56 -7.35 -0.48 -5.63
CA GLY A 56 -6.35 -0.17 -4.61
C GLY A 56 -6.46 -1.10 -3.41
N CYS A 57 -5.47 -1.02 -2.54
CA CYS A 57 -5.46 -1.71 -1.27
C CYS A 57 -6.39 -1.00 -0.29
N MET A 58 -7.43 -1.69 0.16
CA MET A 58 -8.39 -1.18 1.11
C MET A 58 -8.13 -1.69 2.52
N LYS A 59 -8.41 -0.82 3.49
CA LYS A 59 -8.55 -1.12 4.91
C LYS A 59 -9.88 -0.53 5.40
N GLN A 60 -10.77 -1.39 5.84
CA GLN A 60 -12.07 -1.03 6.42
C GLN A 60 -12.13 -1.51 7.87
N ILE A 61 -12.65 -0.67 8.75
CA ILE A 61 -12.91 -0.96 10.16
C ILE A 61 -14.39 -0.67 10.43
N VAL A 62 -15.09 -1.66 10.98
CA VAL A 62 -16.53 -1.59 11.28
C VAL A 62 -16.76 -1.99 12.73
N SER A 63 -17.59 -1.23 13.46
CA SER A 63 -18.12 -1.59 14.78
C SER A 63 -19.62 -1.84 14.70
N ALA A 64 -20.12 -2.91 15.30
CA ALA A 64 -21.55 -3.26 15.24
C ALA A 64 -22.47 -2.25 15.96
N THR A 65 -21.95 -1.49 16.93
CA THR A 65 -22.74 -0.58 17.78
C THR A 65 -21.90 0.61 18.30
N GLY A 66 -20.82 0.99 17.61
CA GLY A 66 -19.86 1.98 18.11
C GLY A 66 -19.04 1.52 19.33
N GLN A 67 -19.29 0.31 19.83
CA GLN A 67 -18.53 -0.37 20.87
C GLN A 67 -17.77 -1.57 20.29
N GLN A 68 -16.68 -1.95 20.97
CA GLN A 68 -15.91 -3.14 20.62
C GLN A 68 -16.79 -4.41 20.64
N PRO A 69 -16.51 -5.40 19.77
CA PRO A 69 -15.30 -5.57 18.97
C PRO A 69 -15.32 -4.87 17.60
N ARG A 70 -14.17 -4.29 17.23
CA ARG A 70 -13.93 -3.74 15.88
C ARG A 70 -13.56 -4.87 14.94
N THR A 71 -14.21 -4.92 13.78
CA THR A 71 -13.86 -5.85 12.71
C THR A 71 -13.02 -5.12 11.68
N THR A 72 -11.81 -5.62 11.41
CA THR A 72 -10.95 -5.09 10.36
C THR A 72 -11.06 -5.99 9.13
N HIS A 73 -11.28 -5.37 7.97
CA HIS A 73 -11.28 -6.02 6.67
C HIS A 73 -10.23 -5.36 5.77
N ARG A 74 -9.46 -6.17 5.05
CA ARG A 74 -8.42 -5.74 4.11
C ARG A 74 -8.57 -6.51 2.81
N GLY A 75 -8.30 -5.87 1.68
CA GLY A 75 -8.31 -6.52 0.36
C GLY A 75 -8.16 -5.54 -0.80
N CYS A 76 -8.42 -6.00 -2.02
CA CYS A 76 -8.49 -5.17 -3.23
C CYS A 76 -9.91 -4.62 -3.40
N THR A 77 -10.04 -3.35 -3.77
CA THR A 77 -11.34 -2.74 -4.10
C THR A 77 -11.17 -1.52 -5.03
N PRO A 78 -12.20 -1.08 -5.76
CA PRO A 78 -12.14 0.16 -6.54
C PRO A 78 -11.82 1.38 -5.66
N GLN A 79 -11.05 2.36 -6.16
CA GLN A 79 -10.66 3.53 -5.37
C GLN A 79 -11.83 4.28 -4.69
N LEU A 80 -13.00 4.30 -5.33
CA LEU A 80 -14.20 5.00 -4.83
C LEU A 80 -15.05 4.16 -3.86
N TYR A 81 -14.62 2.95 -3.49
CA TYR A 81 -15.38 2.08 -2.60
C TYR A 81 -15.65 2.72 -1.24
N CYS A 82 -14.64 3.35 -0.64
CA CYS A 82 -14.79 4.00 0.66
C CYS A 82 -15.72 5.22 0.65
N ASP A 83 -15.89 5.89 -0.50
CA ASP A 83 -16.86 6.99 -0.61
C ASP A 83 -18.30 6.51 -0.42
N SER A 84 -18.57 5.27 -0.84
CA SER A 84 -19.89 4.63 -0.71
C SER A 84 -20.19 4.15 0.71
N LEU A 85 -19.18 4.13 1.60
CA LEU A 85 -19.29 3.60 2.97
C LEU A 85 -19.32 4.70 4.04
N LYS A 86 -19.40 5.97 3.64
CA LYS A 86 -19.51 7.11 4.57
C LYS A 86 -20.75 6.94 5.46
N GLY A 87 -20.52 6.84 6.76
CA GLY A 87 -21.58 6.64 7.77
C GLY A 87 -21.90 5.18 8.12
N ILE A 88 -21.31 4.20 7.42
CA ILE A 88 -21.46 2.77 7.73
C ILE A 88 -20.19 2.22 8.40
N SER A 89 -19.02 2.70 7.97
CA SER A 89 -17.72 2.27 8.50
C SER A 89 -17.11 3.34 9.40
N ASP A 90 -16.52 2.92 10.52
CA ASP A 90 -15.78 3.81 11.42
C ASP A 90 -14.53 4.38 10.74
N HIS A 91 -13.89 3.57 9.91
CA HIS A 91 -12.72 3.97 9.14
C HIS A 91 -12.64 3.16 7.84
N CYS A 92 -12.53 3.84 6.72
CA CYS A 92 -12.28 3.22 5.42
C CYS A 92 -11.22 4.03 4.68
N SER A 93 -10.18 3.37 4.20
CA SER A 93 -9.16 3.96 3.33
C SER A 93 -8.83 3.04 2.17
N VAL A 94 -8.54 3.63 1.00
CA VAL A 94 -7.98 2.95 -0.15
C VAL A 94 -6.68 3.65 -0.54
N CYS A 95 -5.64 2.89 -0.86
CA CYS A 95 -4.35 3.40 -1.29
C CYS A 95 -3.80 2.57 -2.46
N ASP A 96 -2.89 3.13 -3.24
CA ASP A 96 -2.43 2.63 -4.55
C ASP A 96 -0.96 2.20 -4.54
N THR A 97 -0.39 1.95 -3.36
CA THR A 97 1.02 1.55 -3.19
C THR A 97 1.15 0.17 -2.58
N GLN A 98 2.29 -0.49 -2.83
CA GLN A 98 2.52 -1.87 -2.38
C GLN A 98 2.27 -2.04 -0.89
N LEU A 99 1.40 -2.98 -0.52
CA LEU A 99 1.09 -3.35 0.86
C LEU A 99 0.72 -2.14 1.74
N CYS A 100 0.19 -1.07 1.12
CA CYS A 100 -0.04 0.21 1.80
C CYS A 100 -1.20 0.13 2.79
N ASN A 101 -2.11 -0.82 2.61
CA ASN A 101 -3.14 -1.13 3.58
C ASN A 101 -2.58 -1.87 4.81
N SER A 102 -1.27 -1.79 5.08
CA SER A 102 -0.66 -2.16 6.35
C SER A 102 -0.93 -1.10 7.42
N SER A 103 -0.79 -1.47 8.68
CA SER A 103 -0.95 -0.53 9.80
C SER A 103 0.30 0.32 10.06
N SER A 104 1.38 0.16 9.29
CA SER A 104 2.67 0.84 9.55
C SER A 104 3.03 1.83 8.43
N PRO A 105 3.36 3.09 8.76
CA PRO A 105 3.86 4.04 7.77
C PRO A 105 5.32 3.73 7.43
N THR A 106 5.59 3.05 6.31
CA THR A 106 6.95 2.77 5.82
C THR A 106 7.53 3.88 4.91
N GLY A 107 6.84 5.01 4.75
CA GLY A 107 7.23 6.06 3.79
C GLY A 107 8.50 6.85 4.14
N LEU A 108 8.93 6.89 5.40
CA LEU A 108 10.05 7.75 5.81
C LEU A 108 11.44 7.21 5.40
N SER A 109 11.61 5.89 5.27
CA SER A 109 12.94 5.30 5.07
C SER A 109 13.54 5.53 3.68
N LEU A 110 12.71 5.68 2.64
CA LEU A 110 13.19 5.86 1.27
C LEU A 110 13.75 7.26 1.01
N LEU A 111 13.24 8.28 1.72
CA LEU A 111 13.73 9.66 1.59
C LEU A 111 15.09 9.87 2.27
N ILE A 112 15.34 9.15 3.37
CA ILE A 112 16.62 9.27 4.10
C ILE A 112 17.75 8.59 3.29
N GLY A 113 17.46 7.46 2.65
CA GLY A 113 18.44 6.75 1.82
C GLY A 113 18.94 7.54 0.61
N SER A 114 18.06 8.27 -0.07
CA SER A 114 18.43 9.10 -1.22
C SER A 114 19.25 10.33 -0.82
N ILE A 115 18.95 10.95 0.33
CA ILE A 115 19.72 12.09 0.85
C ILE A 115 21.16 11.67 1.22
N ILE A 116 21.33 10.50 1.83
CA ILE A 116 22.66 9.98 2.20
C ILE A 116 23.52 9.69 0.96
N LEU A 117 22.93 9.10 -0.09
CA LEU A 117 23.64 8.81 -1.33
C LEU A 117 24.10 10.08 -2.07
N ILE A 118 23.26 11.13 -2.07
CA ILE A 118 23.61 12.43 -2.67
C ILE A 118 24.70 13.12 -1.85
N ALA A 119 24.61 13.09 -0.52
CA ALA A 119 25.63 13.67 0.36
C ALA A 119 26.98 12.95 0.25
N ALA A 120 26.99 11.62 0.11
CA ALA A 120 28.21 10.83 -0.08
C ALA A 120 28.87 11.03 -1.46
N TRP A 121 28.14 11.53 -2.46
CA TRP A 121 28.67 11.88 -3.78
C TRP A 121 29.24 13.30 -3.85
N LEU A 122 28.93 14.15 -2.87
CA LEU A 122 29.36 15.56 -2.80
C LEU A 122 30.61 15.77 -1.93
N ILE A 123 31.11 14.71 -1.28
CA ILE A 123 32.35 14.67 -0.49
C ILE A 123 33.40 13.90 -1.31
#